data_AF-A0A382RVJ0-F1
#
_entry.id   AF-A0A382RVJ0-F1
#
_cell.length_a   1.000
_cell.length_b   1.000
_cell.length_c   1.000
_cell.angle_alpha   90.00
_cell.angle_beta   90.00
_cell.angle_gamma   90.00
#
_symmetry.space_group_name_H-M   'P 1'
#
loop_
_entity.id
_entity.type
_entity.pdbx_description
1 polymer ?
#
loop_
_entity_poly.entity_id
_entity_poly.type
_entity_poly.pdbx_seq_one_letter_code
_entity_poly.pdbx_strand_id
1 'polypeptide(L)'
;DIERFVAAKLQGTASVRMEIPALNLIEGTYYLDLAVHRLDGYPYDYQRGLTRFRTTSPIGDTGVARLPHRWSFEGGIEWKKTGDSEGQ
;
A
#
# COMPACT_ATOMS: atom_id res chain seq x y z
N ASP A 1 -16.53 -0.63 -13.97
CA ASP A 1 -16.29 0.73 -13.46
C ASP A 1 -14.98 0.72 -12.68
N ILE A 2 -14.33 1.86 -12.53
CA ILE A 2 -13.15 1.98 -11.65
C ILE A 2 -13.49 3.13 -10.72
N GLU A 3 -13.68 2.90 -9.42
CA GLU A 3 -13.97 3.97 -8.44
C GLU A 3 -15.07 4.97 -8.89
N ARG A 4 -16.17 4.45 -9.47
CA ARG A 4 -17.29 5.24 -10.04
C ARG A 4 -16.96 6.03 -11.31
N PHE A 5 -15.76 5.90 -11.88
CA PHE A 5 -15.48 6.33 -13.25
C PHE A 5 -16.07 5.33 -14.25
N VAL A 6 -16.82 5.85 -15.23
CA VAL A 6 -17.41 5.07 -16.33
C VAL A 6 -16.56 5.27 -17.57
N ALA A 7 -16.06 4.16 -18.14
CA ALA A 7 -15.26 4.22 -19.35
C ALA A 7 -16.11 4.68 -20.54
N ALA A 8 -15.65 5.72 -21.26
CA ALA A 8 -16.33 6.25 -22.44
C ALA A 8 -15.51 6.03 -23.72
N LYS A 9 -14.26 6.51 -23.74
CA LYS A 9 -13.38 6.40 -24.89
C LYS A 9 -11.92 6.45 -24.47
N LEU A 10 -11.09 5.60 -25.08
CA LEU A 10 -9.64 5.67 -25.03
C LEU A 10 -9.13 5.66 -26.49
N GLN A 11 -8.34 6.65 -26.88
CA GLN A 11 -7.83 6.76 -28.24
C GLN A 11 -6.39 7.31 -28.23
N GLY A 12 -5.51 6.70 -29.01
CA GLY A 12 -4.10 7.07 -29.08
C GLY A 12 -3.33 6.71 -27.81
N THR A 13 -2.17 7.35 -27.62
CA THR A 13 -1.32 7.17 -26.43
C THR A 13 -1.90 7.93 -25.24
N ALA A 14 -2.07 7.25 -24.12
CA ALA A 14 -2.54 7.85 -22.88
C ALA A 14 -1.74 7.31 -21.67
N SER A 15 -1.77 8.05 -20.57
CA SER A 15 -1.19 7.64 -19.30
C SER A 15 -2.24 7.79 -18.20
N VAL A 16 -2.29 6.82 -17.29
CA VAL A 16 -3.14 6.84 -16.09
C VAL A 16 -2.22 6.83 -14.88
N ARG A 17 -2.50 7.69 -13.90
CA ARG A 17 -1.78 7.75 -12.63
C ARG A 17 -2.75 7.46 -11.50
N MET A 18 -2.40 6.51 -10.65
CA MET A 18 -3.03 6.27 -9.36
C MET A 18 -2.02 6.65 -8.28
N GLU A 19 -2.47 7.44 -7.31
CA GLU A 19 -1.67 7.85 -6.17
C GLU A 19 -2.28 7.26 -4.90
N ILE A 20 -1.46 6.55 -4.12
CA ILE A 20 -1.84 5.98 -2.82
C ILE A 20 -0.98 6.69 -1.77
N PRO A 21 -1.51 7.72 -1.09
CA PRO A 21 -0.72 8.58 -0.20
C PRO A 21 -0.06 7.83 0.97
N ALA A 22 -0.70 6.76 1.44
CA ALA A 22 -0.18 5.90 2.49
C ALA A 22 -0.55 4.45 2.22
N LEU A 23 0.45 3.62 1.91
CA LEU A 23 0.26 2.21 1.59
C LEU A 23 0.09 1.34 2.85
N ASN A 24 0.70 1.75 3.96
CA ASN A 24 0.58 1.13 5.29
C ASN A 24 0.84 -0.38 5.34
N LEU A 25 1.52 -0.95 4.35
CA LEU A 25 1.91 -2.35 4.34
C LEU A 25 3.06 -2.57 5.32
N ILE A 26 3.00 -3.68 6.06
CA ILE A 26 4.11 -4.07 6.94
C ILE A 26 5.31 -4.55 6.11
N GLU A 27 6.42 -4.91 6.76
CA GLU A 27 7.59 -5.46 6.06
C GLU A 27 7.24 -6.72 5.25
N GLY A 28 7.63 -6.72 3.97
CA GLY A 28 7.29 -7.82 3.08
C GLY A 28 7.68 -7.57 1.62
N THR A 29 7.46 -8.59 0.78
CA THR A 29 7.51 -8.46 -0.68
C THR A 29 6.09 -8.55 -1.21
N TYR A 30 5.69 -7.54 -1.98
CA TYR A 30 4.35 -7.41 -2.54
C TYR A 30 4.40 -7.40 -4.05
N TYR A 31 3.33 -7.89 -4.66
CA TYR A 31 3.13 -7.91 -6.11
C TYR A 31 2.03 -6.93 -6.48
N LEU A 32 2.20 -6.26 -7.61
CA LEU A 32 1.20 -5.38 -8.22
C LEU A 32 0.75 -6.01 -9.54
N ASP A 33 -0.55 -6.24 -9.64
CA ASP A 33 -1.21 -6.70 -10.86
C ASP A 33 -1.90 -5.50 -11.55
N LEU A 34 -1.78 -5.40 -12.87
CA LEU A 34 -2.35 -4.32 -13.68
C LEU A 34 -3.14 -4.89 -14.86
N ALA A 35 -4.40 -4.48 -15.02
CA ALA A 35 -5.27 -4.93 -16.09
C ALA A 35 -5.92 -3.76 -16.83
N VAL A 36 -6.06 -3.90 -18.16
CA VAL A 36 -6.83 -2.99 -19.01
C VAL A 36 -7.88 -3.83 -19.74
N HIS A 37 -9.15 -3.49 -19.57
CA HIS A 37 -10.25 -4.24 -20.17
C HIS A 37 -11.41 -3.33 -20.57
N ARG A 38 -12.28 -3.83 -21.46
CA ARG A 38 -13.55 -3.20 -21.81
C ARG A 38 -14.58 -3.38 -20.70
N LEU A 39 -15.65 -2.58 -20.74
CA LEU A 39 -16.77 -2.68 -19.78
C LEU A 39 -17.47 -4.05 -19.80
N ASP A 40 -17.45 -4.75 -20.92
CA ASP A 40 -17.98 -6.11 -21.07
C ASP A 40 -17.00 -7.22 -20.61
N GLY A 41 -15.84 -6.83 -20.05
CA GLY A 41 -14.83 -7.75 -19.53
C GLY A 41 -13.82 -8.24 -20.57
N TYR A 42 -13.92 -7.84 -21.84
CA TYR A 42 -12.90 -8.20 -22.83
C TYR A 42 -11.53 -7.65 -22.43
N PRO A 43 -10.51 -8.51 -22.19
CA PRO A 43 -9.20 -8.08 -21.73
C PRO A 43 -8.38 -7.53 -22.90
N TYR A 44 -7.85 -6.32 -22.76
CA TYR A 44 -6.86 -5.77 -23.70
C TYR A 44 -5.45 -6.17 -23.31
N ASP A 45 -5.10 -6.05 -22.02
CA ASP A 45 -3.83 -6.48 -21.47
C ASP A 45 -3.99 -6.83 -19.99
N TYR A 46 -3.17 -7.75 -19.50
CA TYR A 46 -3.12 -8.14 -18.11
C TYR A 46 -1.70 -8.52 -17.70
N GLN A 47 -1.08 -7.69 -16.86
CA GLN A 47 0.23 -7.92 -16.27
C GLN A 47 0.04 -8.43 -14.85
N ARG A 48 0.37 -9.70 -14.62
CA ARG A 48 0.18 -10.37 -13.33
C ARG A 48 1.51 -10.89 -12.78
N GLY A 49 1.82 -10.58 -11.53
CA GLY A 49 3.01 -11.08 -10.82
C GLY A 49 4.37 -10.57 -11.34
N LEU A 50 4.39 -9.65 -12.31
CA LEU A 50 5.62 -9.11 -12.91
C LEU A 50 6.19 -7.94 -12.10
N THR A 51 5.32 -7.08 -11.56
CA THR A 51 5.74 -5.92 -10.78
C THR A 51 5.76 -6.29 -9.31
N ARG A 52 6.93 -6.17 -8.68
CA ARG A 52 7.10 -6.41 -7.24
C ARG A 52 7.85 -5.28 -6.57
N PHE A 53 7.55 -5.03 -5.31
CA PHE A 53 8.27 -4.09 -4.47
C PHE A 53 8.42 -4.65 -3.06
N ARG A 54 9.42 -4.13 -2.33
CA ARG A 54 9.71 -4.51 -0.95
C ARG A 54 9.46 -3.32 -0.03
N THR A 55 8.81 -3.58 1.08
CA THR A 55 8.67 -2.66 2.21
C THR A 55 9.58 -3.13 3.34
N THR A 56 10.09 -2.19 4.13
CA THR A 56 10.87 -2.46 5.34
C THR A 56 10.29 -1.63 6.48
N SER A 57 10.32 -2.16 7.71
CA SER A 57 9.81 -1.44 8.89
C SER A 57 10.62 -1.81 10.14
N PRO A 58 11.10 -0.85 10.93
CA PRO A 58 11.82 -1.14 12.16
C PRO A 58 10.91 -1.60 13.31
N ILE A 59 9.57 -1.59 13.12
CA ILE A 59 8.61 -1.86 14.20
C ILE A 59 8.36 -3.36 14.40
N GLY A 60 8.63 -4.19 13.38
CA GLY A 60 8.45 -5.64 13.47
C GLY A 60 6.99 -6.09 13.64
N ASP A 61 6.05 -5.38 13.01
CA ASP A 61 4.63 -5.73 13.06
C ASP A 61 4.34 -7.13 12.52
N THR A 62 3.30 -7.78 13.05
CA THR A 62 2.74 -9.02 12.51
C THR A 62 1.45 -8.73 11.75
N GLY A 63 1.25 -9.34 10.58
CA GLY A 63 0.03 -9.19 9.79
C GLY A 63 0.32 -8.80 8.34
N VAL A 64 -0.45 -7.85 7.80
CA VAL A 64 -0.30 -7.38 6.40
C VAL A 64 -0.21 -5.86 6.32
N ALA A 65 -0.93 -5.14 7.19
CA ALA A 65 -0.95 -3.68 7.21
C ALA A 65 -0.93 -3.12 8.64
N ARG A 66 -0.28 -1.97 8.82
CA ARG A 66 -0.28 -1.17 10.05
C ARG A 66 -1.29 -0.03 9.91
N LEU A 67 -2.47 -0.19 10.51
CA LEU A 67 -3.50 0.85 10.47
C LEU A 67 -3.05 2.11 11.24
N PRO A 68 -3.41 3.33 10.80
CA PRO A 68 -3.16 4.53 11.58
C PRO A 68 -3.78 4.42 12.97
N HIS A 69 -2.97 4.56 14.01
CA HIS A 69 -3.42 4.44 15.41
C HIS A 69 -2.62 5.36 16.33
N ARG A 70 -3.17 5.61 17.52
CA ARG A 70 -2.54 6.36 18.60
C ARG A 70 -2.70 5.58 19.90
N TRP A 71 -1.65 5.61 20.71
CA TRP A 71 -1.70 5.15 22.09
C TRP A 71 -2.03 6.33 23.02
N SER A 72 -2.89 6.11 24.01
CA SER A 72 -3.14 7.02 25.12
C SER A 72 -2.95 6.28 26.43
N PHE A 73 -2.31 6.94 27.39
CA PHE A 73 -1.98 6.37 28.69
C PHE A 73 -2.40 7.36 29.77
N GLU A 74 -2.92 6.85 30.90
CA GLU A 74 -3.40 7.65 32.03
C GLU A 74 -2.91 7.04 33.35
N GLY A 75 -2.77 7.86 34.40
CA GLY A 75 -2.28 7.44 35.71
C GLY A 75 -0.76 7.36 35.81
N GLY A 76 -0.24 6.54 36.73
CA GLY A 76 1.19 6.39 37.02
C GLY A 76 1.94 5.44 36.07
N ILE A 77 1.66 5.51 34.76
CA ILE A 77 2.32 4.64 33.77
C ILE A 77 3.63 5.30 33.30
N GLU A 78 4.75 4.59 33.47
CA GLU A 78 6.06 4.98 32.95
C GLU A 78 6.51 4.00 31.86
N TRP A 79 6.94 4.53 30.72
CA TRP A 79 7.44 3.76 29.58
C TRP A 79 8.88 4.13 29.27
N LYS A 80 9.71 3.13 28.93
CA LYS A 80 11.00 3.34 28.25
C LYS A 80 10.85 2.97 26.78
N LYS A 81 11.40 3.79 25.88
CA LYS A 81 11.47 3.44 24.45
C LYS A 81 12.63 2.50 24.20
N THR A 82 12.39 1.47 23.40
CA THR A 82 13.44 0.58 22.91
C THR A 82 14.31 1.35 21.91
N GLY A 83 15.60 1.55 22.20
CA GLY A 83 16.55 2.26 21.33
C GLY A 83 17.29 3.43 21.98
N ASP A 84 16.87 3.88 23.17
CA ASP A 84 17.69 4.75 24.02
C ASP A 84 18.77 3.91 24.72
N SER A 85 19.75 3.45 23.94
CA SER A 85 21.04 3.09 24.51
C SER A 85 21.73 4.41 24.87
N GLU A 86 21.85 4.70 26.17
CA GLU A 86 22.78 5.73 26.64
C GLU A 86 24.16 5.40 26.05
N GLY A 87 24.65 6.26 25.16
CA GLY A 87 26.03 6.22 24.73
C GLY A 87 26.90 6.40 25.97
N GLN A 88 27.64 5.35 26.30
CA GLN A 88 28.71 5.36 27.28
C GLN A 88 29.98 4.82 26.64
#